data_AF-A0A6J4XAD4-F1
#
_entry.id   AF-A0A6J4XAD4-F1
#
_cell.length_a   1.000
_cell.length_b   1.000
_cell.length_c   1.000
_cell.angle_alpha   90.00
_cell.angle_beta   90.00
_cell.angle_gamma   90.00
#
_symmetry.space_group_name_H-M   'P 1'
#
loop_
_entity.id
_entity.type
_entity.pdbx_description
1 polymer ?
#
loop_
_entity_poly.entity_id
_entity_poly.type
_entity_poly.pdbx_seq_one_letter_code
_entity_poly.pdbx_strand_id
1 'polypeptide(L)'
;MRTFVNLAILCLFVIIGCSIDNGSSYKILVKDTNEKSKYRIVIQDYNYYYWAILYKEEALSSVCSCFLWSSKKPLPESEMPAPFNGNPPISEKYASNEALFENFIDEELRIIWNKKGDTSVVLIKDNPICLLDGTNHKSFSKSVKEAGPYGLPWDDYVFNKHFEKPL
;
A
#
# COMPACT_ATOMS: atom_id res chain seq x y z
N MET A 1 0.36 -42.75 -37.46
CA MET A 1 1.56 -42.02 -36.99
C MET A 1 1.42 -40.58 -37.50
N ARG A 2 0.95 -39.65 -36.65
CA ARG A 2 0.75 -38.24 -37.02
C ARG A 2 1.60 -37.39 -36.07
N THR A 3 2.60 -36.74 -36.63
CA THR A 3 3.56 -35.88 -35.94
C THR A 3 2.93 -34.52 -35.70
N PHE A 4 2.73 -34.13 -34.44
CA PHE A 4 2.36 -32.77 -34.08
C PHE A 4 3.63 -31.95 -33.86
N VAL A 5 3.83 -30.92 -34.69
CA VAL A 5 4.88 -29.92 -34.51
C VAL A 5 4.28 -28.81 -33.64
N ASN A 6 4.65 -28.78 -32.35
CA ASN A 6 4.30 -27.69 -31.46
C ASN A 6 5.21 -26.50 -31.73
N LEU A 7 4.63 -25.44 -32.31
CA LEU A 7 5.27 -24.16 -32.56
C LEU A 7 5.24 -23.35 -31.25
N ALA A 8 6.35 -23.34 -30.50
CA ALA A 8 6.51 -22.51 -29.32
C ALA A 8 6.84 -21.07 -29.76
N ILE A 9 5.86 -20.18 -29.70
CA ILE A 9 6.06 -18.74 -29.87
C ILE A 9 6.54 -18.18 -28.54
N LEU A 10 7.86 -18.01 -28.43
CA LEU A 10 8.52 -17.34 -27.31
C LEU A 10 8.44 -15.83 -27.54
N CYS A 11 7.36 -15.19 -27.08
CA CYS A 11 7.27 -13.73 -27.05
C CYS A 11 8.08 -13.18 -25.86
N LEU A 12 9.35 -12.87 -26.10
CA LEU A 12 10.20 -12.16 -25.15
C LEU A 12 9.89 -10.65 -25.26
N PHE A 13 8.90 -10.16 -24.52
CA PHE A 13 8.68 -8.71 -24.37
C PHE A 13 9.65 -8.18 -23.30
N VAL A 14 10.82 -7.73 -23.76
CA VAL A 14 11.70 -6.88 -22.95
C VAL A 14 11.16 -5.45 -23.05
N ILE A 15 10.27 -5.10 -22.13
CA ILE A 15 9.86 -3.70 -21.92
C ILE A 15 10.92 -3.06 -21.01
N ILE A 16 11.98 -2.51 -21.60
CA ILE A 16 12.81 -1.52 -20.92
C ILE A 16 12.05 -0.19 -21.01
N GLY A 17 11.08 -0.03 -20.09
CA GLY A 17 10.47 1.25 -19.82
C GLY A 17 11.36 2.03 -18.86
N CYS A 18 12.32 2.79 -19.39
CA CYS A 18 12.92 3.89 -18.64
C CYS A 18 11.83 4.96 -18.43
N SER A 19 11.15 4.92 -17.28
CA SER A 19 10.34 6.06 -16.83
C SER A 19 11.31 7.10 -16.28
N ILE A 20 11.40 8.23 -16.97
CA ILE A 20 12.01 9.45 -16.44
C ILE A 20 11.02 9.97 -15.39
N ASP A 21 11.37 9.88 -14.11
CA ASP A 21 10.58 10.44 -13.00
C ASP A 21 10.64 11.97 -13.08
N ASN A 22 9.68 12.55 -13.80
CA ASN A 22 9.44 13.98 -13.87
C ASN A 22 8.78 14.46 -12.56
N GLY A 23 9.58 14.74 -11.52
CA GLY A 23 9.18 15.65 -10.43
C GLY A 23 8.10 15.15 -9.47
N SER A 24 7.89 13.85 -9.33
CA SER A 24 7.08 13.29 -8.24
C SER A 24 7.78 13.53 -6.89
N SER A 25 7.03 13.96 -5.88
CA SER A 25 7.56 14.22 -4.53
C SER A 25 7.82 12.94 -3.71
N TYR A 26 7.83 11.78 -4.35
CA TYR A 26 7.92 10.46 -3.71
C TYR A 26 8.64 9.44 -4.59
N LYS A 27 9.27 8.45 -3.95
CA LYS A 27 9.80 7.22 -4.55
C LYS A 27 8.76 6.10 -4.45
N ILE A 28 8.66 5.23 -5.44
CA ILE A 28 7.86 3.99 -5.34
C ILE A 28 8.75 2.88 -4.75
N LEU A 29 8.35 2.34 -3.59
CA LEU A 29 9.06 1.23 -2.95
C LEU A 29 8.60 -0.12 -3.49
N VAL A 30 7.28 -0.30 -3.55
CA VAL A 30 6.65 -1.56 -3.96
C VAL A 30 5.49 -1.25 -4.88
N LYS A 31 5.34 -2.06 -5.92
CA LYS A 31 4.17 -2.09 -6.79
C LYS A 31 3.80 -3.54 -7.00
N ASP A 32 2.59 -3.91 -6.60
CA ASP A 32 2.08 -5.27 -6.74
C ASP A 32 0.66 -5.25 -7.29
N THR A 33 0.35 -6.20 -8.17
CA THR A 33 -0.94 -6.27 -8.88
C THR A 33 -1.53 -7.65 -8.68
N ASN A 34 -2.78 -7.70 -8.25
CA ASN A 34 -3.52 -8.95 -8.25
C ASN A 34 -4.09 -9.22 -9.65
N GLU A 35 -3.62 -10.29 -10.28
CA GLU A 35 -4.01 -10.61 -11.67
C GLU A 35 -5.48 -10.95 -11.87
N LYS A 36 -6.15 -11.44 -10.82
CA LYS A 36 -7.56 -11.86 -10.90
C LYS A 36 -8.52 -10.68 -10.78
N SER A 37 -8.27 -9.81 -9.81
CA SER A 37 -9.17 -8.70 -9.49
C SER A 37 -8.79 -7.39 -10.18
N LYS A 38 -7.57 -7.34 -10.74
CA LYS A 38 -6.97 -6.14 -11.34
C LYS A 38 -6.84 -4.96 -10.40
N TYR A 39 -6.85 -5.24 -9.09
CA TYR A 39 -6.41 -4.28 -8.10
C TYR A 39 -4.89 -4.22 -8.08
N ARG A 40 -4.36 -3.02 -7.85
CA ARG A 40 -2.93 -2.74 -7.77
C ARG A 40 -2.66 -1.90 -6.55
N ILE A 41 -1.69 -2.30 -5.75
CA ILE A 41 -1.20 -1.53 -4.63
C ILE A 41 0.15 -0.89 -4.99
N VAL A 42 0.34 0.34 -4.52
CA VAL A 42 1.60 1.09 -4.63
C VAL A 42 1.98 1.58 -3.26
N ILE A 43 3.22 1.31 -2.83
CA ILE A 43 3.81 1.88 -1.62
C ILE A 43 4.70 3.04 -2.03
N GLN A 44 4.42 4.22 -1.48
CA GLN A 44 5.10 5.47 -1.77
C GLN A 44 5.91 5.93 -0.57
N ASP A 45 7.13 6.37 -0.82
CA ASP A 45 8.07 6.93 0.12
C ASP A 45 8.22 8.44 -0.14
N TYR A 46 7.77 9.24 0.83
CA TYR A 46 7.88 10.70 0.81
C TYR A 46 9.09 11.19 1.65
N ASN A 47 10.19 10.44 1.61
CA ASN A 47 11.45 10.58 2.35
C ASN A 47 11.39 10.22 3.84
N TYR A 48 10.32 10.60 4.55
CA TYR A 48 10.20 10.32 5.98
C TYR A 48 8.84 9.79 6.42
N TYR A 49 7.91 9.62 5.48
CA TYR A 49 6.60 9.04 5.74
C TYR A 49 6.13 8.23 4.54
N TYR A 50 5.32 7.22 4.81
CA TYR A 50 5.04 6.15 3.86
C TYR A 50 3.55 5.92 3.74
N TRP A 51 3.09 5.71 2.51
CA TRP A 51 1.68 5.50 2.20
C TRP A 51 1.51 4.28 1.31
N ALA A 52 0.49 3.48 1.59
CA ALA A 52 -0.03 2.50 0.65
C ALA A 52 -1.25 3.08 -0.05
N ILE A 53 -1.31 2.90 -1.37
CA ILE A 53 -2.43 3.34 -2.20
C ILE A 53 -2.93 2.16 -3.02
N LEU A 54 -4.23 1.91 -2.95
CA LEU A 54 -4.91 0.90 -3.74
C LEU A 54 -5.58 1.55 -4.96
N TYR A 55 -5.29 1.01 -6.13
CA TYR A 55 -5.90 1.37 -7.41
C TYR A 55 -6.66 0.16 -7.97
N LYS A 56 -7.59 0.44 -8.88
CA LYS A 56 -8.19 -0.55 -9.77
C LYS A 56 -7.79 -0.17 -11.19
N GLU A 57 -7.42 -1.13 -12.03
CA GLU A 57 -6.80 -0.91 -13.36
C GLU A 57 -7.52 0.13 -14.24
N GLU A 58 -8.85 0.19 -14.17
CA GLU A 58 -9.68 1.11 -14.98
C GLU A 58 -10.05 2.41 -14.24
N ALA A 59 -9.67 2.57 -12.97
CA ALA A 59 -10.05 3.73 -12.17
C ALA A 59 -9.12 4.92 -12.41
N LEU A 60 -9.72 6.09 -12.67
CA LEU A 60 -8.99 7.36 -12.78
C LEU A 60 -8.43 7.86 -11.44
N SER A 61 -8.92 7.34 -10.32
CA SER A 61 -8.51 7.69 -8.98
C SER A 61 -8.17 6.45 -8.15
N SER A 62 -7.46 6.65 -7.04
CA SER A 62 -7.28 5.61 -6.03
C SER A 62 -8.62 5.16 -5.46
N VAL A 63 -8.73 3.88 -5.11
CA VAL A 63 -9.88 3.30 -4.40
C VAL A 63 -9.84 3.68 -2.92
N CYS A 64 -8.68 3.52 -2.29
CA CYS A 64 -8.39 4.01 -0.95
C CYS A 64 -6.87 4.16 -0.75
N SER A 65 -6.48 4.87 0.30
CA SER A 65 -5.09 5.03 0.74
C SER A 65 -4.98 4.86 2.25
N CYS A 66 -3.79 4.52 2.71
CA CYS A 66 -3.52 4.13 4.09
C CYS A 66 -2.15 4.64 4.51
N PHE A 67 -2.09 5.37 5.62
CA PHE A 67 -0.81 5.76 6.21
C PHE A 67 -0.11 4.53 6.78
N LEU A 68 1.14 4.29 6.41
CA LEU A 68 1.88 3.11 6.85
C LEU A 68 2.71 3.40 8.10
N TRP A 69 3.66 4.32 8.03
CA TRP A 69 4.49 4.78 9.17
C TRP A 69 5.24 6.06 8.80
N SER A 70 5.99 6.60 9.75
CA SER A 70 6.95 7.69 9.61
C SER A 70 8.28 7.31 10.25
N SER A 71 9.40 7.73 9.67
CA SER A 71 10.72 7.64 10.30
C SER A 71 11.02 8.84 11.22
N LYS A 72 10.11 9.82 11.24
CA LYS A 72 10.13 10.97 12.16
C LYS A 72 8.93 10.94 13.08
N LYS A 73 9.06 11.60 14.24
CA LYS A 73 7.93 11.78 15.15
C LYS A 73 6.76 12.47 14.42
N PRO A 74 5.50 12.07 14.71
CA PRO A 74 4.33 12.78 14.23
C PRO A 74 4.40 14.27 14.56
N LEU A 75 3.84 15.10 13.67
CA LEU A 75 3.87 16.55 13.84
C LEU A 75 2.68 17.03 14.68
N PRO A 76 2.84 18.04 15.54
CA PRO A 76 1.70 18.75 16.12
C PRO A 76 0.79 19.30 15.01
N GLU A 77 -0.53 19.36 15.25
CA GLU A 77 -1.47 19.86 14.24
C GLU A 77 -1.15 21.30 13.78
N SER A 78 -0.58 22.13 14.66
CA SER A 78 -0.15 23.49 14.34
C SER A 78 1.05 23.58 13.41
N GLU A 79 1.83 22.51 13.29
CA GLU A 79 3.03 22.42 12.44
C GLU A 79 2.76 21.63 11.15
N MET A 80 1.53 21.14 10.98
CA MET A 80 1.14 20.45 9.76
C MET A 80 1.26 21.39 8.57
N PRO A 81 1.89 20.96 7.46
CA PRO A 81 1.98 21.78 6.27
C PRO A 81 0.57 22.15 5.77
N ALA A 82 0.45 23.33 5.15
CA ALA A 82 -0.76 23.81 4.49
C ALA A 82 -1.42 22.71 3.63
N PRO A 83 -2.75 22.74 3.40
CA PRO A 83 -3.51 21.65 2.80
C PRO A 83 -2.80 21.09 1.57
N PHE A 84 -2.32 19.85 1.70
CA PHE A 84 -1.50 19.19 0.71
C PHE A 84 -2.37 18.76 -0.47
N ASN A 85 -1.90 18.99 -1.71
CA ASN A 85 -2.42 18.32 -2.91
C ASN A 85 -1.93 16.86 -2.96
N GLY A 86 -2.18 16.08 -1.91
CA GLY A 86 -1.68 14.72 -1.79
C GLY A 86 -1.79 14.16 -0.38
N ASN A 87 -0.96 13.17 -0.10
CA ASN A 87 -0.93 12.45 1.17
C ASN A 87 -0.01 13.16 2.18
N PRO A 88 -0.53 13.71 3.29
CA PRO A 88 0.30 14.40 4.29
C PRO A 88 1.04 13.41 5.22
N PRO A 89 2.08 13.87 5.96
CA PRO A 89 2.58 13.13 7.12
C PRO A 89 1.49 13.02 8.19
N ILE A 90 1.61 12.08 9.13
CA ILE A 90 0.61 11.94 10.21
C ILE A 90 0.81 12.97 11.33
N SER A 91 -0.29 13.52 11.85
CA SER A 91 -0.23 14.41 13.01
C SER A 91 -0.33 13.63 14.33
N GLU A 92 0.15 14.23 15.43
CA GLU A 92 0.10 13.66 16.78
C GLU A 92 -1.31 13.25 17.21
N LYS A 93 -2.34 13.96 16.74
CA LYS A 93 -3.74 13.64 17.02
C LYS A 93 -4.14 12.28 16.47
N TYR A 94 -3.67 11.92 15.28
CA TYR A 94 -4.08 10.69 14.60
C TYR A 94 -3.07 9.56 14.74
N ALA A 95 -1.82 9.85 15.10
CA ALA A 95 -0.75 8.87 15.21
C ALA A 95 -0.88 7.97 16.44
N SER A 96 -0.80 6.66 16.23
CA SER A 96 -0.60 5.67 17.29
C SER A 96 0.88 5.56 17.69
N ASN A 97 1.17 4.72 18.69
CA ASN A 97 2.55 4.40 19.08
C ASN A 97 3.31 3.60 17.99
N GLU A 98 2.59 2.95 17.07
CA GLU A 98 3.16 2.17 15.97
C GLU A 98 3.45 3.04 14.73
N ALA A 99 3.07 4.31 14.76
CA ALA A 99 3.30 5.24 13.64
C ALA A 99 4.77 5.61 13.42
N LEU A 100 5.64 5.39 14.40
CA LEU A 100 7.07 5.70 14.33
C LEU A 100 7.87 4.42 14.09
N PHE A 101 8.56 4.36 12.96
CA PHE A 101 9.44 3.26 12.58
C PHE A 101 10.71 3.82 11.94
N GLU A 102 11.77 3.95 12.75
CA GLU A 102 12.97 4.75 12.42
C GLU A 102 13.94 4.02 11.48
N ASN A 103 13.99 2.68 11.54
CA ASN A 103 14.99 1.86 10.84
C ASN A 103 14.32 0.89 9.88
N PHE A 104 13.65 1.46 8.87
CA PHE A 104 13.00 0.70 7.82
C PHE A 104 14.00 0.23 6.75
N ILE A 105 13.83 -1.01 6.28
CA ILE A 105 14.60 -1.63 5.22
C ILE A 105 13.62 -2.14 4.15
N ASP A 106 13.79 -1.72 2.89
CA ASP A 106 12.85 -1.98 1.78
C ASP A 106 12.50 -3.48 1.64
N GLU A 107 13.47 -4.38 1.85
CA GLU A 107 13.34 -5.84 1.74
C GLU A 107 12.39 -6.47 2.77
N GLU A 108 12.04 -5.75 3.83
CA GLU A 108 11.13 -6.24 4.87
C GLU A 108 9.65 -6.09 4.51
N LEU A 109 9.35 -5.30 3.47
CA LEU A 109 7.99 -5.09 2.97
C LEU A 109 7.50 -6.29 2.19
N ARG A 110 6.30 -6.73 2.57
CA ARG A 110 5.54 -7.72 1.81
C ARG A 110 4.10 -7.30 1.65
N ILE A 111 3.51 -7.79 0.57
CA ILE A 111 2.12 -7.56 0.24
C ILE A 111 1.48 -8.93 0.09
N ILE A 112 0.34 -9.10 0.75
CA ILE A 112 -0.51 -10.27 0.57
C ILE A 112 -1.88 -9.81 0.10
N TRP A 113 -2.53 -10.66 -0.68
CA TRP A 113 -3.90 -10.46 -1.13
C TRP A 113 -4.80 -11.51 -0.51
N ASN A 114 -6.05 -11.13 -0.23
CA ASN A 114 -7.06 -12.12 0.10
C ASN A 114 -7.35 -13.01 -1.15
N LYS A 115 -8.11 -14.10 -0.95
CA LYS A 115 -8.44 -15.06 -2.02
C LYS A 115 -9.18 -14.44 -3.21
N LYS A 116 -9.89 -13.33 -2.99
CA LYS A 116 -10.63 -12.61 -4.05
C LYS A 116 -9.73 -11.64 -4.82
N GLY A 117 -8.62 -11.21 -4.22
CA GLY A 117 -7.72 -10.21 -4.77
C GLY A 117 -8.21 -8.78 -4.59
N ASP A 118 -9.33 -8.55 -3.89
CA ASP A 118 -9.95 -7.22 -3.73
C ASP A 118 -9.48 -6.51 -2.46
N THR A 119 -8.78 -7.22 -1.57
CA THR A 119 -8.25 -6.70 -0.31
C THR A 119 -6.77 -7.08 -0.21
N SER A 120 -5.96 -6.11 0.17
CA SER A 120 -4.51 -6.31 0.38
C SER A 120 -4.12 -5.94 1.80
N VAL A 121 -3.07 -6.59 2.29
CA VAL A 121 -2.41 -6.24 3.55
C VAL A 121 -0.93 -6.01 3.27
N VAL A 122 -0.40 -4.92 3.83
CA VAL A 122 1.02 -4.61 3.86
C VAL A 122 1.60 -5.13 5.17
N LEU A 123 2.69 -5.88 5.06
CA LEU A 123 3.42 -6.43 6.19
C LEU A 123 4.83 -5.84 6.25
N ILE A 124 5.33 -5.68 7.47
CA ILE A 124 6.75 -5.42 7.76
C ILE A 124 7.23 -6.53 8.68
N LYS A 125 8.25 -7.29 8.28
CA LYS A 125 8.75 -8.46 9.07
C LYS A 125 7.62 -9.40 9.52
N ASP A 126 6.74 -9.80 8.61
CA ASP A 126 5.54 -10.63 8.88
C ASP A 126 4.45 -9.98 9.74
N ASN A 127 4.65 -8.77 10.26
CA ASN A 127 3.62 -8.08 11.04
C ASN A 127 2.71 -7.29 10.11
N PRO A 128 1.39 -7.53 10.11
CA PRO A 128 0.47 -6.72 9.32
C PRO A 128 0.40 -5.31 9.91
N ILE A 129 0.58 -4.29 9.07
CA ILE A 129 0.61 -2.87 9.47
C ILE A 129 -0.57 -2.11 8.88
N CYS A 130 -0.96 -2.43 7.65
CA CYS A 130 -2.04 -1.77 6.96
C CYS A 130 -2.86 -2.74 6.10
N LEU A 131 -4.18 -2.56 6.11
CA LEU A 131 -5.15 -3.28 5.29
C LEU A 131 -5.86 -2.27 4.37
N LEU A 132 -5.94 -2.59 3.08
CA LEU A 132 -6.69 -1.81 2.10
C LEU A 132 -7.80 -2.69 1.52
N ASP A 133 -9.04 -2.36 1.88
CA ASP A 133 -10.27 -3.05 1.45
C ASP A 133 -10.83 -2.35 0.21
N GLY A 134 -10.51 -2.90 -0.96
CA GLY A 134 -10.95 -2.38 -2.23
C GLY A 134 -12.44 -2.56 -2.50
N THR A 135 -13.14 -3.42 -1.76
CA THR A 135 -14.60 -3.62 -1.90
C THR A 135 -15.37 -2.55 -1.15
N ASN A 136 -14.93 -2.24 0.08
CA ASN A 136 -15.60 -1.27 0.95
C ASN A 136 -15.01 0.14 0.82
N HIS A 137 -13.97 0.33 0.02
CA HIS A 137 -13.25 1.59 -0.17
C HIS A 137 -12.74 2.15 1.15
N LYS A 138 -12.22 1.26 2.01
CA LYS A 138 -11.73 1.59 3.36
C LYS A 138 -10.32 1.09 3.55
N SER A 139 -9.59 1.76 4.41
CA SER A 139 -8.26 1.37 4.84
C SER A 139 -8.16 1.39 6.36
N PHE A 140 -7.33 0.51 6.91
CA PHE A 140 -7.11 0.33 8.33
C PHE A 140 -5.60 0.26 8.58
N SER A 141 -5.10 1.02 9.55
CA SER A 141 -3.66 1.09 9.83
C SER A 141 -3.38 1.00 11.32
N LYS A 142 -2.36 0.23 11.70
CA LYS A 142 -1.85 0.20 13.07
C LYS A 142 -1.23 1.53 13.48
N SER A 143 -0.79 2.34 12.51
CA SER A 143 -0.23 3.67 12.73
C SER A 143 -1.27 4.75 13.03
N VAL A 144 -2.56 4.42 12.93
CA VAL A 144 -3.67 5.34 13.12
C VAL A 144 -4.41 4.97 14.41
N LYS A 145 -4.53 5.89 15.36
CA LYS A 145 -5.28 5.68 16.62
C LYS A 145 -6.71 6.21 16.58
N GLU A 146 -7.00 7.15 15.68
CA GLU A 146 -8.32 7.77 15.51
C GLU A 146 -8.67 7.83 14.01
N ALA A 147 -9.93 7.59 13.67
CA ALA A 147 -10.39 7.68 12.28
C ALA A 147 -10.20 9.10 11.72
N GLY A 148 -9.68 9.22 10.50
CA GLY A 148 -9.42 10.52 9.90
C GLY A 148 -8.87 10.45 8.47
N PRO A 149 -8.15 11.48 8.00
CA PRO A 149 -7.63 11.54 6.64
C PRO A 149 -6.55 10.48 6.35
N TYR A 150 -6.04 9.81 7.38
CA TYR A 150 -5.01 8.77 7.32
C TYR A 150 -5.55 7.35 7.18
N GLY A 151 -6.89 7.20 7.25
CA GLY A 151 -7.59 5.91 7.28
C GLY A 151 -8.31 5.68 8.61
N LEU A 152 -8.64 4.42 8.88
CA LEU A 152 -9.23 3.96 10.12
C LEU A 152 -8.17 3.33 11.02
N PRO A 153 -8.37 3.32 12.35
CA PRO A 153 -7.56 2.50 13.25
C PRO A 153 -7.61 1.03 12.85
N TRP A 154 -6.54 0.30 13.13
CA TRP A 154 -6.50 -1.15 12.89
C TRP A 154 -7.66 -1.88 13.58
N ASP A 155 -8.24 -2.86 12.87
CA ASP A 155 -9.35 -3.67 13.36
C ASP A 155 -9.06 -5.15 13.04
N ASP A 156 -8.72 -5.91 14.09
CA ASP A 156 -8.40 -7.35 13.98
C ASP A 156 -9.60 -8.16 13.48
N TYR A 157 -10.83 -7.76 13.79
CA TYR A 157 -12.02 -8.45 13.29
C TYR A 157 -12.14 -8.29 11.78
N VAL A 158 -11.91 -7.08 11.27
CA VAL A 158 -11.89 -6.82 9.81
C VAL A 158 -10.76 -7.59 9.13
N PHE A 159 -9.55 -7.58 9.72
CA PHE A 159 -8.42 -8.37 9.19
C PHE A 159 -8.75 -9.86 9.12
N ASN A 160 -9.18 -10.46 10.23
CA ASN A 160 -9.46 -11.90 10.31
C ASN A 160 -10.64 -12.32 9.41
N LYS A 161 -11.59 -11.42 9.14
CA LYS A 161 -12.68 -11.67 8.19
C LYS A 161 -12.16 -11.85 6.74
N HIS A 162 -11.08 -11.17 6.39
CA HIS A 162 -10.48 -11.24 5.05
C HIS A 162 -9.40 -12.33 4.92
N PHE A 163 -8.73 -12.66 6.03
CA PHE A 163 -7.61 -13.61 6.08
C PHE A 163 -7.92 -14.68 7.13
N GLU A 164 -8.49 -15.80 6.68
CA GLU A 164 -9.09 -16.87 7.50
C GLU A 164 -8.11 -17.58 8.48
N LYS A 165 -6.83 -17.19 8.53
CA LYS A 165 -5.82 -17.65 9.51
C LYS A 165 -4.82 -16.52 9.82
N PRO A 166 -4.36 -16.39 11.08
CA PRO A 166 -3.20 -15.57 11.39
C PRO A 166 -1.99 -16.10 10.58
N LEU A 167 -1.25 -15.17 9.98
CA LEU A 167 -0.05 -15.42 9.17
C LEU A 167 1.08 -15.98 10.02
#